data_AF-A0A2N3IF17-F1
#
_entry.id   AF-A0A2N3IF17-F1
#
_cell.length_a   1.000
_cell.length_b   1.000
_cell.length_c   1.000
_cell.angle_alpha   90.00
_cell.angle_beta   90.00
_cell.angle_gamma   90.00
#
_symmetry.space_group_name_H-M   'P 1'
#
loop_
_entity.id
_entity.type
_entity.pdbx_description
1 polymer ?
#
loop_
_entity_poly.entity_id
_entity_poly.type
_entity_poly.pdbx_seq_one_letter_code
_entity_poly.pdbx_strand_id
1 'polypeptide(L)'
;MKNKKFGVYHLLIFTLILASFLAIDEFLLFNKILHEYKWYLLLFFALQSLLTTYIVSQGLNRDVRVFQGFFFGSMLLRMFLSIGVVFYVVYQGVIYPLWFVVTFFVLYFCFVSFEIYGLLVKLRLKNTAEDGNNQHSYENT
;
A
#
# COMPACT_ATOMS: atom_id res chain seq x y z
N MET A 1 -8.03 1.79 -25.90
CA MET A 1 -7.58 2.39 -24.61
C MET A 1 -8.15 1.59 -23.46
N LYS A 2 -7.42 0.59 -22.93
CA LYS A 2 -7.94 -0.38 -21.94
C LYS A 2 -7.58 0.09 -20.52
N ASN A 3 -8.60 0.17 -19.67
CA ASN A 3 -8.63 0.81 -18.36
C ASN A 3 -7.43 0.51 -17.43
N LYS A 4 -6.49 1.45 -17.33
CA LYS A 4 -5.38 1.46 -16.34
C LYS A 4 -5.82 1.62 -14.88
N LYS A 5 -7.12 1.83 -14.61
CA LYS A 5 -7.63 2.26 -13.30
C LYS A 5 -7.92 1.11 -12.30
N PHE A 6 -7.86 -0.16 -12.73
CA PHE A 6 -8.30 -1.31 -11.90
C PHE A 6 -7.50 -1.51 -10.60
N GLY A 7 -6.23 -1.07 -10.55
CA GLY A 7 -5.38 -1.22 -9.36
C GLY A 7 -5.73 -0.28 -8.20
N VAL A 8 -6.30 0.89 -8.50
CA VAL A 8 -6.50 1.95 -7.49
C VAL A 8 -7.80 1.75 -6.70
N TYR A 9 -8.82 1.15 -7.33
CA TYR A 9 -10.12 0.93 -6.71
C TYR A 9 -10.08 -0.13 -5.60
N HIS A 10 -9.26 -1.18 -5.75
CA HIS A 10 -9.09 -2.20 -4.70
C HIS A 10 -8.46 -1.60 -3.43
N LEU A 11 -7.50 -0.70 -3.60
CA LEU A 11 -6.87 0.02 -2.48
C LEU A 11 -7.83 1.00 -1.83
N LEU A 12 -8.66 1.69 -2.61
CA LEU A 12 -9.70 2.58 -2.09
C LEU A 12 -10.78 1.82 -1.31
N ILE A 13 -11.29 0.71 -1.85
CA ILE A 13 -12.25 -0.15 -1.15
C ILE A 13 -11.65 -0.67 0.16
N PHE A 14 -10.37 -1.07 0.13
CA PHE A 14 -9.70 -1.63 1.30
C PHE A 14 -9.42 -0.56 2.36
N THR A 15 -9.02 0.64 1.93
CA THR A 15 -8.89 1.81 2.81
C THR A 15 -10.23 2.18 3.45
N LEU A 16 -11.34 2.06 2.71
CA LEU A 16 -12.68 2.35 3.19
C LEU A 16 -13.21 1.30 4.18
N ILE A 17 -12.85 0.02 3.98
CA ILE A 17 -13.14 -1.08 4.92
C ILE A 17 -12.33 -0.90 6.21
N LEU A 18 -11.04 -0.56 6.12
CA LEU A 18 -10.20 -0.24 7.29
C LEU A 18 -10.71 0.99 8.05
N ALA A 19 -11.14 2.03 7.32
CA ALA A 19 -11.77 3.20 7.91
C ALA A 19 -13.07 2.84 8.64
N SER A 20 -13.89 1.96 8.07
CA SER A 20 -15.09 1.45 8.75
C SER A 20 -14.75 0.65 10.00
N PHE A 21 -13.72 -0.19 9.97
CA PHE A 21 -13.28 -0.96 11.15
C PHE A 21 -12.80 -0.04 12.28
N LEU A 22 -12.01 0.99 11.95
CA LEU A 22 -11.55 2.00 12.91
C LEU A 22 -12.70 2.88 13.45
N ALA A 23 -13.72 3.16 12.63
CA ALA A 23 -14.91 3.88 13.04
C ALA A 23 -15.84 3.04 13.95
N ILE A 24 -15.90 1.73 13.74
CA ILE A 24 -16.65 0.79 14.61
C ILE A 24 -15.98 0.70 15.99
N ASP A 25 -14.65 0.71 16.05
CA ASP A 25 -13.89 0.74 17.31
C ASP A 25 -14.22 2.01 18.13
N GLU A 26 -14.35 3.16 17.47
CA GLU A 26 -14.80 4.43 18.07
C GLU A 26 -16.25 4.38 18.59
N PHE A 27 -17.12 3.61 17.95
CA PHE A 27 -18.53 3.49 18.33
C PHE A 27 -18.75 2.50 19.48
N LEU A 28 -17.92 1.45 19.58
CA LEU A 28 -18.06 0.39 20.59
C LEU A 28 -17.27 0.68 21.88
N LEU A 29 -16.14 1.40 21.79
CA LEU A 29 -15.33 1.81 22.94
C LEU A 29 -15.55 3.30 23.24
N PHE A 30 -16.44 3.54 24.21
CA PHE A 30 -16.81 4.85 24.78
C PHE A 30 -15.64 5.53 25.54
N ASN A 31 -14.44 5.58 24.97
CA ASN A 31 -13.27 6.07 25.67
C ASN A 31 -12.32 6.84 24.75
N LYS A 32 -12.08 8.10 25.15
CA LYS A 32 -11.06 9.06 24.68
C LYS A 32 -9.60 8.55 24.75
N ILE A 33 -9.39 7.25 24.87
CA ILE A 33 -8.08 6.57 25.00
C ILE A 33 -7.44 6.38 23.63
N LEU A 34 -8.28 6.35 22.61
CA LEU A 34 -7.93 6.14 21.24
C LEU A 34 -7.48 7.48 20.61
N HIS A 35 -6.18 7.74 20.73
CA HIS A 35 -5.39 8.85 20.16
C HIS A 35 -6.04 9.67 19.02
N GLU A 36 -6.03 10.99 19.18
CA GLU A 36 -6.49 11.99 18.20
C GLU A 36 -5.76 11.89 16.83
N TYR A 37 -4.57 11.28 16.82
CA TYR A 37 -3.72 11.09 15.64
C TYR A 37 -4.08 9.90 14.73
N LYS A 38 -5.08 9.07 15.08
CA LYS A 38 -5.46 7.89 14.28
C LYS A 38 -5.90 8.24 12.86
N TRP A 39 -6.64 9.34 12.70
CA TRP A 39 -7.06 9.85 11.39
C TRP A 39 -5.85 10.30 10.55
N TYR A 40 -4.88 10.95 11.17
CA TYR A 40 -3.63 11.33 10.51
C TYR A 40 -2.81 10.12 10.09
N LEU A 41 -2.72 9.08 10.91
CA LEU A 41 -2.05 7.82 10.56
C LEU A 41 -2.74 7.10 9.41
N LEU A 42 -4.08 7.02 9.42
CA LEU A 42 -4.84 6.40 8.35
C LEU A 42 -4.63 7.15 7.03
N LEU A 43 -4.78 8.47 7.05
CA LEU A 43 -4.53 9.33 5.88
C LEU A 43 -3.09 9.15 5.36
N PHE A 44 -2.12 9.11 6.27
CA PHE A 44 -0.71 8.91 5.94
C PHE A 44 -0.48 7.56 5.26
N PHE A 45 -0.99 6.46 5.82
CA PHE A 45 -0.85 5.14 5.24
C PHE A 45 -1.57 5.02 3.88
N ALA A 46 -2.73 5.64 3.74
CA ALA A 46 -3.46 5.71 2.47
C ALA A 46 -2.64 6.47 1.40
N LEU A 47 -2.13 7.66 1.73
CA LEU A 47 -1.27 8.44 0.83
C LEU A 47 0.01 7.70 0.48
N GLN A 48 0.66 7.09 1.47
CA GLN A 48 1.88 6.31 1.27
C GLN A 48 1.63 5.14 0.32
N SER A 49 0.53 4.40 0.49
CA SER A 49 0.16 3.27 -0.37
C SER A 49 -0.19 3.71 -1.79
N LEU A 50 -0.88 4.84 -1.94
CA LEU A 50 -1.21 5.41 -3.24
C LEU A 50 0.06 5.84 -3.99
N LEU A 51 1.00 6.49 -3.28
CA LEU A 51 2.26 6.96 -3.82
C LEU A 51 3.17 5.79 -4.24
N THR A 52 3.28 4.76 -3.41
CA THR A 52 4.05 3.55 -3.73
C THR A 52 3.44 2.79 -4.92
N THR A 53 2.12 2.62 -4.95
CA THR A 53 1.42 2.02 -6.10
C THR A 53 1.60 2.83 -7.38
N TYR A 54 1.56 4.17 -7.29
CA TYR A 54 1.77 5.05 -8.43
C TYR A 54 3.17 4.89 -9.00
N ILE A 55 4.21 4.96 -8.15
CA ILE A 55 5.61 4.77 -8.52
C ILE A 55 5.82 3.42 -9.22
N VAL A 56 5.32 2.33 -8.62
CA VAL A 56 5.50 0.99 -9.17
C VAL A 56 4.72 0.80 -10.48
N SER A 57 3.55 1.43 -10.62
CA SER A 57 2.78 1.40 -11.88
C SER A 57 3.50 2.05 -13.06
N GLN A 58 4.33 3.07 -12.79
CA GLN A 58 5.15 3.72 -13.82
C GLN A 58 6.30 2.82 -14.27
N GLY A 59 6.89 2.05 -13.34
CA GLY A 59 7.93 1.08 -13.65
C GLY A 59 7.46 -0.11 -14.49
N LEU A 60 6.21 -0.56 -14.29
CA LEU A 60 5.63 -1.71 -14.99
C LEU A 60 5.50 -1.51 -16.51
N ASN A 61 5.45 -0.26 -16.97
CA ASN A 61 5.21 0.10 -18.36
C ASN A 61 6.49 0.15 -19.23
N ARG A 62 7.69 0.04 -18.64
CA ARG A 62 8.96 0.18 -19.35
C ARG A 62 9.71 -1.13 -19.55
N ASP A 63 9.97 -1.89 -18.47
CA ASP A 63 10.69 -3.17 -18.54
C ASP A 63 10.66 -3.92 -17.18
N VAL A 64 10.84 -5.24 -17.17
CA VAL A 64 10.81 -6.06 -15.94
C VAL A 64 11.98 -5.75 -15.01
N ARG A 65 13.16 -5.46 -15.57
CA ARG A 65 14.35 -5.03 -14.80
C ARG A 65 14.15 -3.66 -14.13
N VAL A 66 13.50 -2.74 -14.83
CA VAL A 66 13.23 -1.39 -14.32
C VAL A 66 12.16 -1.45 -13.23
N PHE A 67 11.16 -2.32 -13.36
CA PHE A 67 10.15 -2.57 -12.34
C PHE A 67 10.74 -2.96 -10.98
N GLN A 68 11.74 -3.85 -10.95
CA GLN A 68 12.39 -4.27 -9.69
C GLN A 68 13.04 -3.09 -8.98
N GLY A 69 13.72 -2.20 -9.72
CA GLY A 69 14.30 -0.97 -9.17
C GLY A 69 13.25 -0.03 -8.57
N PHE A 70 12.11 0.15 -9.24
CA PHE A 70 11.00 0.95 -8.72
C PHE A 70 10.35 0.33 -7.48
N PHE A 71 10.26 -1.00 -7.39
CA PHE A 71 9.77 -1.69 -6.21
C PHE A 71 10.71 -1.52 -5.00
N PHE A 72 12.02 -1.67 -5.18
CA PHE A 72 12.97 -1.41 -4.10
C PHE A 72 12.97 0.07 -3.67
N GLY A 73 12.88 0.99 -4.64
CA GLY A 73 12.76 2.42 -4.36
C GLY A 73 11.48 2.76 -3.58
N SER A 74 10.34 2.17 -3.94
CA SER A 74 9.08 2.37 -3.23
C SER A 74 9.13 1.80 -1.80
N MET A 75 9.82 0.67 -1.61
CA MET A 75 10.02 0.05 -0.30
C MET A 75 10.92 0.91 0.61
N LEU A 76 12.00 1.49 0.07
CA LEU A 76 12.87 2.41 0.79
C LEU A 76 12.12 3.69 1.17
N LEU A 77 11.39 4.29 0.22
CA LEU A 77 10.59 5.49 0.47
C LEU A 77 9.60 5.24 1.60
N ARG A 78 8.91 4.09 1.59
CA ARG A 78 8.02 3.67 2.68
C ARG A 78 8.73 3.59 4.02
N MET A 79 9.93 3.01 4.07
CA MET A 79 10.71 2.90 5.31
C MET A 79 11.05 4.28 5.88
N PHE A 80 11.56 5.19 5.04
CA PHE A 80 11.91 6.55 5.46
C PHE A 80 10.69 7.36 5.91
N LEU A 81 9.58 7.27 5.17
CA LEU A 81 8.31 7.91 5.53
C LEU A 81 7.80 7.39 6.89
N SER A 82 7.81 6.08 7.07
CA SER A 82 7.38 5.41 8.31
C SER A 82 8.24 5.85 9.51
N ILE A 83 9.56 5.87 9.35
CA ILE A 83 10.51 6.36 10.36
C ILE A 83 10.24 7.84 10.70
N GLY A 84 10.03 8.69 9.69
CA GLY A 84 9.77 10.11 9.90
C GLY A 84 8.52 10.36 10.75
N VAL A 85 7.43 9.63 10.50
CA VAL A 85 6.20 9.73 11.29
C VAL A 85 6.41 9.23 12.71
N VAL A 86 7.08 8.09 12.90
CA VAL A 86 7.37 7.57 14.24
C VAL A 86 8.20 8.57 15.03
N PHE A 87 9.23 9.16 14.44
CA PHE A 87 10.03 10.22 15.09
C PHE A 87 9.21 11.45 15.44
N TYR A 88 8.38 11.93 14.50
CA TYR A 88 7.52 13.09 14.73
C TYR A 88 6.57 12.85 15.91
N VAL A 89 5.95 11.67 15.96
CA VAL A 89 4.99 11.31 17.01
C VAL A 89 5.70 11.11 18.36
N VAL A 90 6.88 10.49 18.38
CA VAL A 90 7.70 10.37 19.61
C VAL A 90 8.12 11.75 20.14
N TYR A 91 8.49 12.69 19.26
CA TYR A 91 8.88 14.05 19.64
C TYR A 91 7.75 14.82 20.32
N GLN A 92 6.49 14.58 19.92
CA GLN A 92 5.32 15.22 20.51
C GLN A 92 4.95 14.69 21.91
N GLY A 93 5.66 13.70 22.45
CA GLY A 93 5.45 13.21 23.82
C GLY A 93 4.21 12.33 23.95
N VAL A 94 4.18 11.20 23.23
CA VAL A 94 3.05 10.25 23.25
C VAL A 94 2.81 9.68 24.64
N ILE A 95 1.59 9.90 25.14
CA ILE A 95 1.14 9.41 26.45
C ILE A 95 0.98 7.88 26.48
N TYR A 96 0.64 7.25 25.34
CA TYR A 96 0.37 5.81 25.24
C TYR A 96 1.11 5.16 24.07
N PRO A 97 2.43 4.90 24.20
CA PRO A 97 3.26 4.44 23.08
C PRO A 97 2.86 3.05 22.58
N LEU A 98 2.41 2.15 23.45
CA LEU A 98 1.99 0.80 23.05
C LEU A 98 0.80 0.80 22.09
N TRP A 99 -0.22 1.62 22.37
CA TRP A 99 -1.41 1.73 21.52
C TRP A 99 -1.09 2.33 20.14
N PHE A 100 -0.15 3.29 20.11
CA PHE A 100 0.38 3.82 18.85
C PHE A 100 1.08 2.74 18.03
N VAL A 101 1.98 1.97 18.64
CA VAL A 101 2.73 0.91 17.95
C VAL A 101 1.80 -0.16 17.40
N VAL A 102 0.80 -0.61 18.19
CA VAL A 102 -0.18 -1.60 17.73
C VAL A 102 -0.98 -1.07 16.54
N THR A 103 -1.50 0.16 16.63
CA THR A 103 -2.27 0.78 15.54
C THR A 103 -1.41 0.92 14.28
N PHE A 104 -0.18 1.39 14.43
CA PHE A 104 0.78 1.54 13.34
C PHE A 104 1.09 0.19 12.68
N PHE A 105 1.30 -0.85 13.49
CA PHE A 105 1.64 -2.18 13.02
C PHE A 105 0.49 -2.83 12.25
N VAL A 106 -0.74 -2.75 12.77
CA VAL A 106 -1.94 -3.27 12.10
C VAL A 106 -2.17 -2.56 10.77
N LEU A 107 -2.13 -1.22 10.75
CA LEU A 107 -2.27 -0.45 9.51
C LEU A 107 -1.17 -0.78 8.51
N TYR A 108 0.08 -0.84 8.95
CA TYR A 108 1.22 -1.22 8.11
C TYR A 108 1.00 -2.60 7.49
N PHE A 109 0.65 -3.60 8.29
CA PHE A 109 0.48 -4.98 7.82
C PHE A 109 -0.65 -5.09 6.79
N CYS A 110 -1.79 -4.46 7.07
CA CYS A 110 -2.92 -4.46 6.14
C CYS A 110 -2.55 -3.79 4.81
N PHE A 111 -1.96 -2.59 4.82
CA PHE A 111 -1.59 -1.90 3.58
C PHE A 111 -0.50 -2.61 2.77
N VAL A 112 0.53 -3.12 3.45
CA VAL A 112 1.64 -3.85 2.81
C VAL A 112 1.14 -5.14 2.17
N SER A 113 0.31 -5.91 2.88
CA SER A 113 -0.22 -7.17 2.35
C SER A 113 -0.97 -6.93 1.04
N PHE A 114 -1.92 -5.99 1.04
CA PHE A 114 -2.73 -5.70 -0.15
C PHE A 114 -1.91 -5.21 -1.33
N GLU A 115 -0.89 -4.39 -1.09
CA GLU A 115 -0.01 -3.93 -2.15
C GLU A 115 0.80 -5.09 -2.75
N ILE A 116 1.41 -5.95 -1.91
CA ILE A 116 2.19 -7.11 -2.39
C ILE A 116 1.30 -8.03 -3.23
N TYR A 117 0.08 -8.34 -2.77
CA TYR A 117 -0.88 -9.13 -3.54
C TYR A 117 -1.22 -8.48 -4.89
N GLY A 118 -1.50 -7.18 -4.89
CA GLY A 118 -1.79 -6.43 -6.13
C GLY A 118 -0.64 -6.43 -7.12
N LEU A 119 0.60 -6.36 -6.63
CA LEU A 119 1.80 -6.44 -7.47
C LEU A 119 2.01 -7.85 -8.03
N LEU A 120 1.86 -8.88 -7.21
CA LEU A 120 2.09 -10.26 -7.60
C LEU A 120 1.08 -10.72 -8.68
N VAL A 121 -0.18 -10.30 -8.57
CA VAL A 121 -1.20 -10.55 -9.61
C VAL A 121 -0.83 -9.86 -10.93
N LYS A 122 -0.38 -8.61 -10.90
CA LYS A 122 0.03 -7.87 -12.11
C LYS A 122 1.23 -8.52 -12.80
N LEU A 123 2.20 -8.99 -12.02
CA LEU A 123 3.37 -9.70 -12.55
C LEU A 123 2.99 -11.03 -13.18
N ARG A 124 2.12 -11.81 -12.51
CA ARG A 124 1.64 -13.08 -13.04
C ARG A 124 0.93 -12.90 -14.39
N LEU A 125 0.03 -11.92 -14.49
CA LEU A 125 -0.70 -11.63 -15.72
C LEU A 125 0.23 -11.19 -16.86
N LYS A 126 1.29 -10.42 -16.57
CA LYS A 126 2.27 -10.00 -17.58
C LYS A 126 3.03 -11.20 -18.14
N ASN A 127 3.50 -12.11 -17.29
CA ASN A 127 4.26 -13.27 -17.73
C ASN A 127 3.41 -14.21 -18.60
N THR A 128 2.15 -14.46 -18.23
CA THR A 128 1.25 -15.29 -19.04
C THR A 128 0.92 -14.65 -20.40
N ALA A 129 0.88 -13.33 -20.49
CA ALA A 129 0.67 -12.62 -21.75
C ALA A 129 1.91 -12.66 -22.67
N GLU A 130 3.11 -12.63 -22.10
CA GLU A 130 4.36 -12.80 -22.86
C GLU A 130 4.49 -14.22 -23.43
N ASP A 131 4.19 -15.26 -22.66
CA ASP A 131 4.22 -16.66 -23.15
C ASP A 131 3.25 -16.89 -24.33
N GLY A 132 2.01 -16.38 -24.23
CA GLY A 132 1.05 -16.52 -25.33
C GLY A 132 1.44 -15.79 -26.62
N ASN A 133 2.15 -14.66 -26.50
CA ASN A 133 2.66 -13.93 -27.67
C ASN A 133 3.86 -14.64 -28.31
N ASN A 134 4.75 -15.22 -27.49
CA ASN A 134 5.88 -15.99 -27.99
C ASN A 134 5.41 -17.25 -28.73
N GLN A 135 4.38 -17.95 -28.23
CA GLN A 135 3.83 -19.14 -28.88
C GLN A 135 3.24 -18.88 -30.26
N HIS A 136 2.52 -17.78 -30.46
CA HIS A 136 1.99 -17.37 -31.77
C HIS A 136 3.08 -17.00 -32.78
N SER A 137 4.28 -16.63 -32.32
CA SER A 137 5.41 -16.32 -33.19
C SER A 137 6.11 -17.57 -33.74
N TYR A 138 6.00 -18.73 -33.08
CA TYR A 138 6.55 -19.99 -33.57
C TYR A 138 5.61 -20.74 -34.51
N GLU A 139 4.31 -20.48 -34.44
CA GLU A 139 3.28 -21.14 -35.28
C GLU A 139 3.13 -20.50 -36.68
N ASN A 140 3.74 -19.32 -36.91
CA ASN A 140 3.72 -18.60 -38.18
C ASN A 140 5.06 -18.65 -38.97
N THR A 141 5.94 -19.61 -38.66
CA THR A 141 7.21 -19.87 -39.38
C THR A 141 7.26 -21.31 -39.82
#